data_AF-A0A847EU21-F1
#
_entry.id   AF-A0A847EU21-F1
#
_cell.length_a   1.000
_cell.length_b   1.000
_cell.length_c   1.000
_cell.angle_alpha   90.00
_cell.angle_beta   90.00
_cell.angle_gamma   90.00
#
_symmetry.space_group_name_H-M   'P 1'
#
loop_
_entity.id
_entity.type
_entity.pdbx_description
1 polymer ?
#
loop_
_entity_poly.entity_id
_entity_poly.type
_entity_poly.pdbx_seq_one_letter_code
_entity_poly.pdbx_strand_id
1 'polypeptide(L)' 'GCGVYYPKPLHLHEHFRKMGYKEGDFPVSEKLSKEVLSLPVNPFVTEKDVEFVIGKIKEFSKK' A
#
# COMPACT_ATOMS: atom_id res chain seq x y z
N GLY A 1 1.82 -9.72 -9.22
CA GLY A 1 1.90 -9.94 -7.76
C GLY A 1 1.13 -8.84 -7.04
N CYS A 2 0.88 -9.00 -5.75
CA CYS A 2 0.42 -7.93 -4.86
C CYS A 2 1.59 -7.47 -3.98
N GLY A 3 1.49 -6.28 -3.40
CA GLY A 3 2.53 -5.75 -2.51
C GLY A 3 2.13 -4.46 -1.83
N VAL A 4 2.97 -4.00 -0.90
CA VAL A 4 2.81 -2.71 -0.22
C VAL A 4 3.80 -1.72 -0.84
N TYR A 5 3.27 -0.63 -1.41
CA TYR A 5 4.05 0.40 -2.09
C TYR A 5 3.68 1.78 -1.52
N TYR A 6 4.45 2.33 -0.57
CA TYR A 6 5.62 1.79 0.11
C TYR A 6 5.35 1.57 1.60
N PRO A 7 5.96 0.55 2.24
CA PRO A 7 5.68 0.20 3.64
C PRO A 7 6.22 1.20 4.66
N LYS A 8 7.03 2.18 4.21
CA LYS A 8 7.61 3.22 5.07
C LYS A 8 7.65 4.55 4.32
N PRO A 9 7.17 5.65 4.93
CA PRO A 9 7.16 6.95 4.28
C PRO A 9 8.57 7.51 4.18
N LEU A 10 8.83 8.30 3.13
CA LEU A 10 10.18 8.70 2.72
C LEU A 10 10.99 9.37 3.84
N HIS A 11 10.37 10.30 4.57
CA HIS A 11 11.02 11.10 5.62
C HIS A 11 11.51 10.28 6.82
N LEU A 12 10.96 9.08 7.02
CA LEU A 12 11.38 8.19 8.11
C LEU A 12 12.51 7.24 7.71
N HIS A 13 12.90 7.16 6.42
CA HIS A 13 14.02 6.33 5.99
C HIS A 13 15.32 6.84 6.60
N GLU A 14 16.21 5.92 6.98
CA GLU A 14 17.45 6.24 7.69
C GLU A 14 18.33 7.25 6.94
N HIS A 15 18.37 7.14 5.61
CA HIS A 15 19.11 8.05 4.73
C HIS A 15 18.65 9.52 4.83
N PHE A 16 17.40 9.75 5.24
CA PHE A 16 16.80 11.09 5.38
C PHE A 16 16.91 11.65 6.80
N ARG A 17 17.48 10.90 7.76
CA ARG A 17 17.61 11.32 9.17
C ARG A 17 18.31 12.68 9.33
N LYS A 18 19.27 13.00 8.45
CA LYS A 18 20.00 14.28 8.46
C LYS A 18 19.10 15.50 8.17
N MET A 19 17.91 15.30 7.61
CA MET A 19 16.95 16.38 7.34
C MET A 19 16.10 16.76 8.56
N GLY A 20 16.19 16.01 9.67
CA GLY A 20 15.55 16.37 10.94
C GLY A 20 14.05 16.07 11.03
N TYR A 21 13.45 15.44 10.01
CA TYR A 21 12.05 15.03 10.05
C TYR A 21 11.80 13.89 11.04
N LYS A 22 10.59 13.86 11.61
CA LYS A 22 10.12 12.88 12.58
C LYS A 22 8.70 12.40 12.27
N GLU A 23 8.27 11.34 12.95
CA GLU A 23 6.89 10.88 12.86
C GLU A 23 5.93 12.00 13.31
N GLY A 24 4.85 12.21 12.55
CA GLY A 24 3.90 13.30 12.71
C GLY A 24 4.14 14.50 11.79
N ASP A 25 5.31 14.65 11.18
CA ASP A 25 5.57 15.77 10.25
C ASP A 25 4.81 15.60 8.93
N PHE A 26 4.54 14.35 8.52
CA PHE A 26 3.80 14.02 7.30
C PHE A 26 2.71 12.96 7.57
N PRO A 27 1.64 13.32 8.30
CA PRO A 27 0.65 12.36 8.81
C PRO A 27 -0.09 11.62 7.70
N VAL A 28 -0.32 12.26 6.55
CA VAL A 28 -0.95 11.61 5.39
C VAL A 28 -0.05 10.54 4.80
N SER A 29 1.26 10.81 4.66
CA SER A 29 2.22 9.84 4.11
C SER A 29 2.38 8.65 5.05
N GLU A 30 2.45 8.90 6.36
CA GLU A 30 2.53 7.87 7.40
C GLU A 30 1.29 6.98 7.39
N LYS A 31 0.10 7.58 7.38
CA LYS A 31 -1.16 6.84 7.29
C LYS A 31 -1.20 5.96 6.04
N LEU A 32 -0.91 6.52 4.87
CA LEU A 32 -0.93 5.77 3.62
C LEU A 32 0.04 4.59 3.65
N SER A 33 1.28 4.78 4.11
CA SER A 33 2.26 3.69 4.19
C SER A 33 1.82 2.49 5.06
N LYS A 34 0.92 2.73 6.04
CA LYS A 34 0.36 1.72 6.94
C LYS A 34 -0.91 1.05 6.40
N GLU A 35 -1.62 1.68 5.46
CA GLU A 35 -2.94 1.23 5.00
C GLU A 35 -2.98 0.77 3.54
N VAL A 36 -2.01 1.18 2.70
CA VAL A 36 -2.04 0.87 1.27
C VAL A 36 -1.71 -0.59 0.95
N LEU A 37 -2.47 -1.14 0.00
CA LEU A 37 -2.21 -2.44 -0.61
C LEU A 37 -2.37 -2.30 -2.12
N SER A 38 -1.36 -2.69 -2.88
CA SER A 38 -1.42 -2.72 -4.34
C SER A 38 -1.92 -4.08 -4.82
N LEU A 39 -3.01 -4.05 -5.57
CA LEU A 39 -3.60 -5.21 -6.21
C LEU A 39 -2.92 -5.51 -7.57
N PRO A 40 -3.00 -6.74 -8.07
CA PRO A 40 -2.46 -7.09 -9.38
C PRO A 40 -3.15 -6.29 -10.50
N VAL A 41 -2.40 -5.41 -11.17
CA VAL A 41 -2.84 -4.68 -12.37
C VAL A 41 -1.70 -4.73 -13.39
N ASN A 42 -1.90 -5.44 -14.49
CA ASN A 42 -0.94 -5.51 -15.61
C ASN A 42 -1.67 -6.02 -16.88
N PRO A 43 -1.05 -5.92 -18.08
CA PRO A 43 -1.71 -6.29 -19.34
C PRO A 43 -2.17 -7.74 -19.46
N PHE A 44 -1.68 -8.64 -18.59
CA PHE A 44 -2.02 -10.06 -18.62
C PHE A 44 -3.10 -10.45 -17.60
N VAL A 45 -3.62 -9.49 -16.83
CA VAL A 45 -4.74 -9.73 -15.90
C VAL A 45 -6.01 -9.95 -16.72
N THR A 46 -6.64 -11.11 -16.55
CA THR A 46 -7.90 -11.45 -17.24
C THR A 46 -9.12 -10.99 -16.43
N GLU A 47 -10.29 -10.92 -17.07
CA GLU A 47 -11.55 -10.62 -16.36
C GLU A 47 -11.83 -11.63 -15.24
N LYS A 48 -11.52 -12.91 -15.44
CA LYS A 48 -11.65 -13.95 -14.41
C LYS A 48 -10.76 -13.68 -13.20
N ASP A 49 -9.53 -13.19 -13.42
CA ASP A 49 -8.63 -12.81 -12.34
C ASP A 49 -9.19 -11.62 -11.55
N VAL A 50 -9.77 -10.63 -12.24
CA VAL A 50 -10.42 -9.47 -11.61
C VAL A 50 -11.61 -9.91 -10.76
N GLU A 51 -12.49 -10.75 -11.31
CA GLU A 51 -13.64 -11.29 -10.57
C GLU A 51 -13.22 -12.08 -9.33
N PHE A 52 -12.16 -12.89 -9.44
CA PHE A 52 -11.60 -13.62 -8.32
C PHE A 52 -11.10 -12.68 -7.21
N VAL A 53 -10.31 -11.66 -7.57
CA VAL A 53 -9.78 -10.67 -6.61
C VAL A 53 -10.93 -9.92 -5.94
N ILE A 54 -11.93 -9.44 -6.70
CA ILE A 54 -13.11 -8.76 -6.16
C ILE A 54 -13.86 -9.68 -5.19
N GLY A 55 -14.07 -10.94 -5.57
CA GLY A 55 -14.75 -11.94 -4.74
C GLY A 55 -14.03 -12.12 -3.40
N LYS A 56 -12.71 -12.27 -3.43
CA LYS A 56 -11.89 -12.45 -2.22
C LYS A 56 -11.85 -11.22 -1.31
N ILE A 57 -11.79 -10.03 -1.88
CA ILE A 57 -11.86 -8.78 -1.10
C ILE A 57 -13.23 -8.65 -0.43
N LYS A 58 -14.33 -8.90 -1.16
CA LYS A 58 -15.68 -8.88 -0.60
C LYS A 58 -15.88 -9.91 0.52
N GLU A 59 -15.30 -11.09 0.39
CA GLU A 59 -15.30 -12.13 1.42
C GLU A 59 -14.56 -11.65 2.68
N PHE A 60 -13.38 -11.07 2.52
CA PHE A 60 -12.57 -10.53 3.61
C PHE A 60 -13.27 -9.37 4.34
N SER A 61 -13.87 -8.42 3.60
CA SER A 61 -14.52 -7.23 4.18
C SER A 61 -15.85 -7.49 4.88
N LYS A 62 -16.44 -8.69 4.74
CA LYS A 62 -17.66 -9.08 5.44
C LYS A 62 -17.40 -9.74 6.80
N LYS A 63 -16.15 -10.11 7.08
CA LYS A 63 -15.70 -10.54 8.40
C LYS A 63 -15.35 -9.33 9.25
#